data_AF-A0A2G9M970-F1
#
_entry.id   AF-A0A2G9M970-F1
#
_cell.length_a   1.000
_cell.length_b   1.000
_cell.length_c   1.000
_cell.angle_alpha   90.00
_cell.angle_beta   90.00
_cell.angle_gamma   90.00
#
_symmetry.space_group_name_H-M   'P 1'
#
loop_
_entity.id
_entity.type
_entity.pdbx_description
1 polymer ?
#
loop_
_entity_poly.entity_id
_entity_poly.type
_entity_poly.pdbx_seq_one_letter_code
_entity_poly.pdbx_strand_id
1 'polypeptide(L)'
;MSLSLLPLLFSITGILFGYILARIAPEELNSGKKYFILLQHVLYGLIVILTGYYLYNVNLVILFVWVSIAVAFFILKLKIKTKYKEIGSYIIFAVPYFINTSQTFQLLLVTLIFLYGFPFGTLLKKIN
;
A
#
# COMPACT_ATOMS: atom_id res chain seq x y z
N MET A 1 11.80 22.92 0.08
CA MET A 1 10.64 22.69 -0.81
C MET A 1 9.53 22.08 0.04
N SER A 2 8.29 22.55 -0.05
CA SER A 2 7.24 22.22 0.93
C SER A 2 6.68 20.81 0.73
N LEU A 3 6.62 20.05 1.82
CA LEU A 3 5.94 18.77 1.89
C LEU A 3 4.43 19.00 1.75
N SER A 4 3.82 18.51 0.67
CA SER A 4 2.37 18.59 0.50
C SER A 4 1.71 17.32 1.06
N LEU A 5 0.74 17.48 1.95
CA LEU A 5 -0.04 16.35 2.49
C LEU A 5 -1.15 15.90 1.53
N LEU A 6 -1.53 16.75 0.58
CA LEU A 6 -2.67 16.53 -0.31
C LEU A 6 -2.51 15.25 -1.18
N PRO A 7 -1.36 14.98 -1.83
CA PRO A 7 -1.18 13.75 -2.60
C PRO A 7 -1.31 12.49 -1.73
N LEU A 8 -0.76 12.52 -0.52
CA LEU A 8 -0.84 11.41 0.42
C LEU A 8 -2.29 11.13 0.84
N LEU A 9 -3.07 12.18 1.12
CA LEU A 9 -4.51 12.04 1.39
C LEU A 9 -5.28 11.48 0.18
N PHE A 10 -4.96 11.96 -1.01
CA PHE A 10 -5.55 11.43 -2.26
C PHE A 10 -5.23 9.94 -2.44
N SER A 11 -4.05 9.46 -2.04
CA SER A 11 -3.68 8.05 -2.16
C SER A 11 -4.65 7.11 -1.43
N ILE A 12 -5.28 7.57 -0.35
CA ILE A 12 -6.20 6.77 0.46
C ILE A 12 -7.53 6.52 -0.29
N THR A 13 -7.88 7.40 -1.23
CA THR A 13 -9.12 7.26 -2.03
C THR A 13 -9.15 6.00 -2.89
N GLY A 14 -8.00 5.34 -3.14
CA GLY A 14 -7.95 4.04 -3.81
C GLY A 14 -8.81 2.98 -3.11
N ILE A 15 -8.90 3.03 -1.78
CA ILE A 15 -9.78 2.16 -0.99
C ILE A 15 -11.25 2.41 -1.34
N LEU A 16 -11.65 3.68 -1.44
CA LEU A 16 -13.01 4.08 -1.77
C LEU A 16 -13.39 3.59 -3.17
N PHE A 17 -12.53 3.78 -4.16
CA PHE A 17 -12.78 3.30 -5.52
C PHE A 17 -12.86 1.77 -5.59
N GLY A 18 -11.95 1.07 -4.91
CA GLY A 18 -12.01 -0.39 -4.80
C GLY A 18 -13.33 -0.87 -4.17
N TYR A 19 -13.79 -0.18 -3.13
CA TYR A 19 -15.05 -0.50 -2.45
C TYR A 19 -16.28 -0.25 -3.32
N ILE A 20 -16.30 0.86 -4.06
CA ILE A 20 -17.37 1.17 -5.03
C ILE A 20 -17.43 0.08 -6.10
N LEU A 21 -16.28 -0.35 -6.64
CA LEU A 21 -16.23 -1.43 -7.63
C LEU A 21 -16.88 -2.72 -7.12
N ALA A 22 -16.58 -3.12 -5.88
CA ALA A 22 -17.17 -4.30 -5.25
C ALA A 22 -18.70 -4.19 -5.04
N ARG A 23 -19.24 -2.97 -5.02
CA ARG A 23 -20.68 -2.74 -4.99
C ARG A 23 -21.32 -2.80 -6.38
N ILE A 24 -20.63 -2.30 -7.40
CA ILE A 24 -21.13 -2.27 -8.79
C ILE A 24 -21.18 -3.67 -9.39
N ALA A 25 -20.12 -4.47 -9.23
CA ALA A 25 -20.01 -5.80 -9.83
C ALA A 25 -19.71 -6.89 -8.78
N PRO A 26 -20.67 -7.21 -7.88
CA PRO A 26 -20.47 -8.21 -6.83
C PRO A 26 -20.21 -9.62 -7.37
N GLU A 27 -20.81 -9.99 -8.48
CA GLU A 27 -20.70 -11.29 -9.14
C GLU A 27 -19.25 -11.62 -9.53
N GLU A 28 -18.49 -10.61 -9.99
CA GLU A 28 -17.10 -10.74 -10.42
C GLU A 28 -16.11 -10.90 -9.25
N LEU A 29 -16.54 -10.61 -8.01
CA LEU A 29 -15.65 -10.71 -6.84
C LEU A 29 -15.30 -12.15 -6.48
N ASN A 30 -16.20 -13.09 -6.78
CA ASN A 30 -16.00 -14.49 -6.40
C ASN A 30 -14.89 -15.13 -7.23
N SER A 31 -14.93 -14.96 -8.55
CA SER A 31 -13.88 -15.39 -9.49
C SER A 31 -12.62 -14.53 -9.34
N GLY A 32 -12.76 -13.22 -9.14
CA GLY A 32 -11.67 -12.24 -9.07
C GLY A 32 -10.81 -12.28 -7.81
N LYS A 33 -11.30 -12.87 -6.71
CA LYS A 33 -10.66 -12.79 -5.37
C LYS A 33 -9.16 -13.13 -5.36
N LYS A 34 -8.79 -14.24 -6.01
CA LYS A 34 -7.38 -14.69 -6.07
C LYS A 34 -6.49 -13.63 -6.70
N TYR A 35 -6.97 -12.98 -7.76
CA TYR A 35 -6.23 -11.97 -8.50
C TYR A 35 -6.09 -10.68 -7.71
N PHE A 36 -7.14 -10.25 -6.97
CA PHE A 36 -7.03 -9.10 -6.08
C PHE A 36 -6.05 -9.33 -4.93
N ILE A 37 -6.03 -10.52 -4.32
CA ILE A 37 -5.05 -10.87 -3.28
C ILE A 37 -3.63 -10.87 -3.85
N LEU A 38 -3.44 -11.48 -5.03
CA LEU A 38 -2.14 -11.51 -5.70
C LEU A 38 -1.67 -10.10 -6.04
N LEU A 39 -2.55 -9.28 -6.64
CA LEU A 39 -2.27 -7.89 -6.98
C LEU A 39 -1.85 -7.09 -5.74
N GLN A 40 -2.56 -7.28 -4.63
CA GLN A 40 -2.23 -6.63 -3.37
C GLN A 40 -0.82 -7.00 -2.87
N HIS A 41 -0.43 -8.28 -2.95
CA HIS A 41 0.92 -8.72 -2.58
C HIS A 41 2.00 -8.18 -3.53
N VAL A 42 1.73 -8.19 -4.83
CA VAL A 42 2.65 -7.63 -5.84
C VAL A 42 2.85 -6.13 -5.59
N LEU A 43 1.78 -5.37 -5.38
CA LEU A 43 1.85 -3.95 -5.09
C LEU A 43 2.57 -3.67 -3.76
N TYR A 44 2.34 -4.50 -2.73
CA TYR A 44 3.11 -4.42 -1.49
C TYR A 44 4.61 -4.55 -1.77
N GLY A 45 5.01 -5.60 -2.50
CA GLY A 45 6.40 -5.84 -2.88
C GLY A 45 7.00 -4.71 -3.72
N LEU A 46 6.25 -4.16 -4.68
CA LEU A 46 6.69 -3.04 -5.50
C LEU A 46 6.91 -1.77 -4.68
N ILE A 47 5.98 -1.42 -3.77
CA ILE A 47 6.16 -0.29 -2.85
C ILE A 47 7.41 -0.50 -2.01
N VAL A 48 7.59 -1.73 -1.51
CA VAL A 48 8.73 -2.11 -0.67
C VAL A 48 10.07 -1.94 -1.42
N ILE A 49 10.17 -2.49 -2.62
CA ILE A 49 11.39 -2.41 -3.44
C ILE A 49 11.68 -0.96 -3.83
N LEU A 50 10.66 -0.22 -4.27
CA LEU A 50 10.82 1.18 -4.67
C LEU A 50 11.29 2.03 -3.49
N THR A 51 10.59 1.99 -2.37
CA THR A 51 10.93 2.77 -1.18
C THR A 51 12.30 2.37 -0.65
N GLY A 52 12.66 1.08 -0.68
CA GLY A 52 14.00 0.59 -0.35
C GLY A 52 15.09 1.17 -1.26
N TYR A 53 14.89 1.17 -2.58
CA TYR A 53 15.83 1.77 -3.53
C TYR A 53 16.09 3.26 -3.24
N TYR A 54 15.04 4.01 -2.92
CA TYR A 54 15.19 5.44 -2.60
C TYR A 54 15.81 5.67 -1.22
N LEU A 55 15.50 4.84 -0.21
CA LEU A 55 16.09 4.94 1.13
C LEU A 55 17.57 4.51 1.16
N TYR A 56 18.00 3.61 0.28
CA TYR A 56 19.41 3.25 0.10
C TYR A 56 20.28 4.48 -0.17
N ASN A 57 19.78 5.41 -1.00
CA ASN A 57 20.47 6.65 -1.34
C ASN A 57 20.45 7.70 -0.21
N VAL A 58 19.62 7.49 0.82
CA VAL A 58 19.51 8.40 1.97
C VAL A 58 20.41 7.94 3.11
N ASN A 59 20.18 6.71 3.61
CA ASN A 59 20.92 6.15 4.73
C ASN A 59 20.70 4.64 4.84
N LEU A 60 21.79 3.86 4.90
CA LEU A 60 21.75 2.41 4.99
C LEU A 60 21.05 1.89 6.26
N VAL A 61 21.22 2.56 7.41
CA VAL A 61 20.56 2.16 8.66
C VAL A 61 19.05 2.33 8.55
N ILE A 62 18.59 3.46 7.97
CA ILE A 62 17.16 3.69 7.73
C ILE A 62 16.59 2.63 6.78
N LEU A 63 17.33 2.28 5.73
CA LEU A 63 16.96 1.18 4.83
C LEU A 63 16.77 -0.13 5.59
N PHE A 64 17.76 -0.57 6.38
CA PHE A 64 17.67 -1.85 7.10
C PHE A 64 16.52 -1.88 8.09
N VAL A 65 16.29 -0.79 8.83
CA VAL A 65 15.15 -0.65 9.75
C VAL A 65 13.84 -0.74 8.97
N TRP A 66 13.70 0.01 7.88
CA TRP A 66 12.50 0.04 7.06
C TRP A 66 12.21 -1.34 6.43
N VAL A 67 13.22 -2.02 5.85
CA VAL A 67 13.06 -3.36 5.24
C VAL A 67 12.63 -4.36 6.31
N SER A 68 13.26 -4.33 7.48
CA SER A 68 12.95 -5.25 8.58
C SER A 68 11.50 -5.10 9.04
N ILE A 69 11.03 -3.86 9.19
CA ILE A 69 9.63 -3.56 9.55
C ILE A 69 8.68 -4.04 8.44
N ALA A 70 8.97 -3.74 7.18
CA ALA A 70 8.12 -4.14 6.06
C ALA A 70 8.01 -5.67 5.93
N VAL A 71 9.13 -6.39 6.03
CA VAL A 71 9.14 -7.86 5.98
C VAL A 71 8.41 -8.47 7.17
N ALA A 72 8.67 -7.98 8.39
CA ALA A 72 7.96 -8.44 9.58
C ALA A 72 6.44 -8.23 9.44
N PHE A 73 6.03 -7.07 8.92
CA PHE A 73 4.62 -6.77 8.70
C PHE A 73 3.99 -7.65 7.61
N PHE A 74 4.72 -7.93 6.53
CA PHE A 74 4.27 -8.86 5.49
C PHE A 74 4.09 -10.29 6.04
N ILE A 75 5.03 -10.80 6.84
CA ILE A 75 4.90 -12.11 7.49
C ILE A 75 3.70 -12.13 8.43
N LEU A 76 3.53 -11.09 9.24
CA LEU A 76 2.36 -10.95 10.10
C LEU A 76 1.09 -11.00 9.26
N LYS A 77 1.01 -10.21 8.18
CA LYS A 77 -0.10 -10.16 7.21
C LYS A 77 -0.52 -11.55 6.74
N LEU A 78 0.43 -12.39 6.34
CA LEU A 78 0.16 -13.77 5.90
C LEU A 78 -0.43 -14.67 7.00
N LYS A 79 -0.03 -14.48 8.27
CA LYS A 79 -0.46 -15.35 9.38
C LYS A 79 -1.85 -15.03 9.95
N ILE A 80 -2.20 -13.75 10.09
CA ILE A 80 -3.44 -13.34 10.78
C ILE A 80 -4.46 -12.77 9.78
N LYS A 81 -5.70 -13.27 9.74
CA LYS A 81 -6.73 -12.83 8.79
C LYS A 81 -7.60 -11.72 9.38
N THR A 82 -7.03 -10.53 9.60
CA THR A 82 -7.76 -9.37 10.16
C THR A 82 -7.79 -8.16 9.22
N LYS A 83 -8.92 -7.46 9.17
CA LYS A 83 -9.15 -6.26 8.34
C LYS A 83 -8.22 -5.09 8.72
N TYR A 84 -7.89 -4.96 10.00
CA TYR A 84 -7.16 -3.83 10.55
C TYR A 84 -5.68 -3.74 10.12
N LYS A 85 -5.12 -4.82 9.58
CA LYS A 85 -3.73 -4.86 9.12
C LYS A 85 -3.43 -3.96 7.94
N GLU A 86 -4.45 -3.72 7.13
CA GLU A 86 -4.27 -2.94 5.91
C GLU A 86 -4.03 -1.48 6.26
N ILE A 87 -4.70 -0.98 7.31
CA ILE A 87 -4.42 0.33 7.91
C ILE A 87 -2.93 0.43 8.33
N GLY A 88 -2.38 -0.64 8.92
CA GLY A 88 -0.96 -0.68 9.28
C GLY A 88 -0.03 -0.60 8.06
N SER A 89 -0.41 -1.20 6.92
CA SER A 89 0.38 -1.08 5.67
C SER A 89 0.41 0.36 5.17
N TYR A 90 -0.72 1.08 5.23
CA TYR A 90 -0.78 2.49 4.87
C TYR A 90 0.12 3.35 5.75
N ILE A 91 0.13 3.11 7.06
CA ILE A 91 1.01 3.83 7.98
C ILE A 91 2.48 3.58 7.64
N ILE A 92 2.87 2.32 7.39
CA ILE A 92 4.24 1.96 7.01
C ILE A 92 4.63 2.64 5.68
N PHE A 93 3.74 2.67 4.70
CA PHE A 93 4.00 3.30 3.40
C PHE A 93 4.04 4.83 3.44
N ALA A 94 3.38 5.45 4.42
CA ALA A 94 3.47 6.88 4.64
C ALA A 94 4.87 7.31 5.15
N VAL A 95 5.60 6.45 5.88
CA VAL A 95 6.91 6.81 6.45
C VAL A 95 7.93 7.22 5.38
N PRO A 96 8.20 6.45 4.31
CA PRO A 96 9.10 6.85 3.24
C PRO A 96 8.75 8.17 2.56
N TYR A 97 7.46 8.52 2.51
CA TYR A 97 6.97 9.78 1.92
C TYR A 97 7.55 11.01 2.63
N PHE A 98 7.69 10.95 3.96
CA PHE A 98 8.23 12.04 4.77
C PHE A 98 9.76 12.09 4.78
N ILE A 99 10.42 10.95 4.55
CA ILE A 99 11.88 10.85 4.58
C ILE A 99 12.50 11.36 3.28
N ASN A 100 11.89 11.04 2.14
CA ASN A 100 12.44 11.40 0.83
C ASN A 100 11.78 12.67 0.27
N THR A 101 12.60 13.64 -0.13
CA THR A 101 12.15 14.96 -0.63
C THR A 101 11.97 15.03 -2.15
N SER A 102 12.26 13.95 -2.89
CA SER A 102 12.10 13.91 -4.35
C SER A 102 10.62 13.89 -4.73
N GLN A 103 10.17 14.90 -5.48
CA GLN A 103 8.79 15.03 -5.92
C GLN A 103 8.36 13.86 -6.83
N THR A 104 9.24 13.41 -7.72
CA THR A 104 8.96 12.28 -8.62
C THR A 104 8.73 11.00 -7.81
N PHE A 105 9.55 10.76 -6.78
CA PHE A 105 9.35 9.63 -5.87
C PHE A 105 8.05 9.74 -5.09
N GLN A 106 7.76 10.91 -4.52
CA GLN A 106 6.54 11.15 -3.74
C GLN A 106 5.28 10.88 -4.56
N LEU A 107 5.24 11.36 -5.82
CA LEU A 107 4.13 11.11 -6.73
C LEU A 107 4.01 9.61 -7.06
N LEU A 108 5.12 8.96 -7.42
CA LEU A 108 5.12 7.53 -7.74
C LEU A 108 4.66 6.68 -6.55
N LEU A 109 5.14 6.99 -5.35
CA LEU A 109 4.74 6.34 -4.11
C LEU A 109 3.25 6.51 -3.85
N VAL A 110 2.72 7.73 -3.98
CA VAL A 110 1.30 8.04 -3.83
C VAL A 110 0.43 7.27 -4.83
N THR A 111 0.85 7.17 -6.09
CA THR A 111 0.15 6.36 -7.11
C THR A 111 0.15 4.88 -6.72
N LEU A 112 1.27 4.34 -6.24
CA LEU A 112 1.34 2.95 -5.82
C LEU A 112 0.48 2.68 -4.56
N ILE A 113 0.46 3.60 -3.60
CA ILE A 113 -0.42 3.50 -2.41
C ILE A 113 -1.89 3.55 -2.83
N PHE A 114 -2.23 4.41 -3.80
CA PHE A 114 -3.57 4.44 -4.40
C PHE A 114 -3.94 3.10 -5.04
N LEU A 115 -3.06 2.58 -5.91
CA LEU A 115 -3.27 1.29 -6.58
C LEU A 115 -3.34 0.14 -5.59
N TYR A 116 -2.56 0.18 -4.50
CA TYR A 116 -2.62 -0.80 -3.42
C TYR A 116 -3.97 -0.78 -2.69
N GLY A 117 -4.58 0.40 -2.58
CA GLY A 117 -5.91 0.56 -1.99
C GLY A 117 -7.01 -0.06 -2.79
N PHE A 118 -6.85 -0.13 -4.10
CA PHE A 118 -7.87 -0.67 -5.00
C PHE A 118 -8.23 -2.14 -4.69
N PRO A 119 -7.31 -3.13 -4.74
CA PRO A 119 -7.63 -4.51 -4.39
C PRO A 119 -8.09 -4.64 -2.93
N PHE A 120 -7.54 -3.84 -2.02
CA PHE A 120 -7.96 -3.86 -0.62
C PHE A 120 -9.44 -3.45 -0.46
N GLY A 121 -9.82 -2.31 -1.03
CA GLY A 121 -11.19 -1.79 -0.99
C GLY A 121 -12.18 -2.77 -1.60
N THR A 122 -11.79 -3.41 -2.70
CA THR A 122 -12.61 -4.44 -3.36
C THR A 122 -12.83 -5.67 -2.49
N LEU A 123 -11.83 -6.09 -1.72
CA LEU A 123 -11.93 -7.26 -0.84
C LEU A 123 -12.74 -6.98 0.44
N LEU A 124 -12.93 -5.72 0.85
CA LEU A 124 -13.65 -5.36 2.09
C LEU A 124 -15.06 -5.94 2.16
N LYS A 125 -15.80 -5.97 1.05
CA LYS A 125 -17.19 -6.47 1.00
C LYS A 125 -17.31 -7.93 1.39
N LYS A 126 -16.30 -8.76 1.11
CA LYS A 126 -16.33 -10.22 1.35
C LYS A 126 -15.84 -10.63 2.74
N ILE A 127 -15.21 -9.71 3.48
CA ILE A 127 -14.76 -9.98 4.84
C ILE A 127 -15.86 -9.59 5.87
N ASN A 128 -16.96 -8.98 5.42
CA ASN A 128 -18.22 -8.87 6.17
C ASN A 128 -19.13 -10.05 5.82
#